data_AF-A0A4Q1RDD8-F1
#
_entry.id   AF-A0A4Q1RDD8-F1
#
_cell.length_a   1.000
_cell.length_b   1.000
_cell.length_c   1.000
_cell.angle_alpha   90.00
_cell.angle_beta   90.00
_cell.angle_gamma   90.00
#
_symmetry.space_group_name_H-M   'P 1'
#
loop_
_entity.id
_entity.type
_entity.pdbx_description
1 polymer ?
#
loop_
_entity_poly.entity_id
_entity_poly.type
_entity_poly.pdbx_seq_one_letter_code
_entity_poly.pdbx_strand_id
1 'polypeptide(L)'
;MSFDKRELFEKECRVHLENLRSLCTMFQIPFYFSACVADSGKESEYIREAVLTSTTGVKLSNDQLKKHLLVGLDFDVIPKKSNLEIMMIDPDSI
;
A
#
# COMPACT_ATOMS: atom_id res chain seq x y z
N MET A 1 -8.52 18.79 17.30
CA MET A 1 -7.12 19.17 17.00
C MET A 1 -6.97 19.09 15.49
N SER A 2 -6.49 20.13 14.81
CA SER A 2 -6.15 20.02 13.38
C SER A 2 -4.71 19.53 13.27
N PHE A 3 -4.50 18.42 12.58
CA PHE A 3 -3.17 17.93 12.24
C PHE A 3 -2.82 18.49 10.86
N ASP A 4 -1.76 19.28 10.76
CA ASP A 4 -1.23 19.75 9.48
C ASP A 4 0.29 19.84 9.56
N LYS A 5 0.96 19.05 8.73
CA LYS A 5 2.41 18.91 8.62
C LYS A 5 2.86 18.96 7.16
N ARG A 6 2.04 19.48 6.25
CA ARG A 6 2.35 19.57 4.82
C ARG A 6 3.66 20.31 4.56
N GLU A 7 3.80 21.51 5.13
CA GLU A 7 5.03 22.31 4.98
C GLU A 7 6.26 21.64 5.61
N LEU A 8 6.08 21.02 6.79
CA LEU A 8 7.18 20.33 7.46
C LEU A 8 7.65 19.12 6.65
N PHE A 9 6.71 18.34 6.09
CA PHE A 9 7.05 17.22 5.23
C PHE A 9 7.78 17.69 3.98
N GLU A 10 7.28 18.74 3.32
CA GLU A 10 7.89 19.25 2.10
C GLU A 10 9.31 19.75 2.36
N LYS A 11 9.52 20.45 3.48
CA LYS A 11 10.83 21.00 3.85
C LYS A 11 11.82 19.94 4.30
N GLU A 12 11.40 19.01 5.16
CA GLU A 12 12.33 18.12 5.87
C GLU A 12 12.32 16.69 5.32
N CYS A 13 11.22 16.22 4.72
CA CYS A 13 11.06 14.83 4.30
C CYS A 13 11.17 14.61 2.79
N ARG A 14 10.75 15.59 1.95
CA ARG A 14 10.69 15.46 0.49
C ARG A 14 11.99 14.96 -0.12
N VAL A 15 13.11 15.63 0.20
CA VAL A 15 14.42 15.30 -0.37
C VAL A 15 14.87 13.88 -0.02
N HIS A 16 14.55 13.40 1.18
CA HIS A 16 14.88 12.03 1.59
C HIS A 16 14.02 11.00 0.86
N LEU A 17 12.73 11.28 0.69
CA LEU A 17 11.83 10.41 -0.07
C LEU A 17 12.23 10.33 -1.55
N GLU A 18 12.62 11.45 -2.16
CA GLU A 18 13.10 11.48 -3.54
C GLU A 18 14.42 10.72 -3.73
N ASN A 19 15.36 10.88 -2.79
CA ASN A 19 16.60 10.11 -2.77
C ASN A 19 16.32 8.61 -2.63
N LEU A 20 15.44 8.22 -1.70
CA LEU A 20 15.03 6.83 -1.53
C LEU A 20 14.38 6.29 -2.80
N ARG A 21 13.44 7.02 -3.41
CA ARG A 21 12.79 6.63 -4.67
C ARG A 21 13.82 6.43 -5.79
N SER A 22 14.79 7.32 -5.89
CA SER A 22 15.85 7.26 -6.90
C SER A 22 16.72 6.02 -6.73
N LEU A 23 17.15 5.72 -5.49
CA LEU A 23 17.91 4.52 -5.16
C LEU A 23 17.10 3.25 -5.44
N CYS A 24 15.85 3.18 -5.00
CA CYS A 24 14.96 2.05 -5.26
C CYS A 24 14.72 1.83 -6.76
N THR A 25 14.60 2.91 -7.54
CA THR A 25 14.49 2.80 -9.00
C THR A 25 15.77 2.26 -9.62
N MET A 26 16.93 2.83 -9.25
CA MET A 26 18.24 2.45 -9.78
C MET A 26 18.58 0.99 -9.51
N PHE A 27 18.32 0.51 -8.29
CA PHE A 27 18.61 -0.86 -7.87
C PHE A 27 17.44 -1.83 -8.09
N GLN A 28 16.40 -1.39 -8.79
CA GLN A 28 15.21 -2.20 -9.09
C GLN A 28 14.55 -2.80 -7.84
N ILE A 29 14.52 -2.05 -6.74
CA ILE A 29 13.90 -2.45 -5.48
C ILE A 29 12.44 -1.96 -5.49
N PRO A 30 11.44 -2.86 -5.53
CA PRO A 30 10.05 -2.44 -5.44
C PRO A 30 9.72 -1.85 -4.06
N PHE A 31 8.97 -0.75 -4.03
CA PHE A 31 8.68 0.04 -2.83
C PHE A 31 7.30 0.72 -2.92
N TYR A 32 6.67 0.92 -1.77
CA TYR A 32 5.48 1.76 -1.60
C TYR A 32 5.62 2.59 -0.32
N PHE A 33 5.38 3.90 -0.43
CA PHE A 33 5.36 4.86 0.66
C PHE A 33 3.97 5.45 0.81
N SER A 34 3.56 5.68 2.06
CA SER A 34 2.44 6.56 2.35
C SER A 34 2.68 7.28 3.67
N ALA A 35 2.39 8.57 3.71
CA ALA A 35 2.39 9.37 4.94
C ALA A 35 1.17 10.30 4.95
N CYS A 36 0.43 10.30 6.06
CA CYS A 36 -0.60 11.30 6.31
C CYS A 36 0.10 12.62 6.68
N VAL A 37 -0.24 13.70 5.98
CA VAL A 37 0.37 15.02 6.20
C VAL A 37 -0.62 16.06 6.68
N ALA A 38 -1.92 15.84 6.54
CA ALA A 38 -2.94 16.69 7.15
C ALA A 38 -4.20 15.89 7.46
N ASP A 39 -4.96 16.33 8.48
CA ASP A 39 -6.25 15.80 8.86
C ASP A 39 -7.15 16.93 9.39
N SER A 40 -8.33 17.04 8.80
CA SER A 40 -9.34 18.05 9.14
C SER A 40 -10.46 17.52 10.06
N GLY A 41 -10.40 16.23 10.44
CA GLY A 41 -11.48 15.49 11.10
C GLY A 41 -12.60 15.01 10.18
N LYS A 42 -12.56 15.35 8.88
CA LYS A 42 -13.47 14.82 7.84
C LYS A 42 -12.72 14.05 6.77
N GLU A 43 -11.55 14.55 6.40
CA GLU A 43 -10.68 13.98 5.40
C GLU A 43 -9.23 14.05 5.87
N SER A 44 -8.44 13.09 5.41
CA SER A 44 -7.01 13.04 5.65
C SER A 44 -6.28 13.13 4.31
N GLU A 45 -5.25 13.96 4.24
CA GLU A 45 -4.40 14.11 3.07
C GLU A 45 -3.15 13.24 3.20
N TYR A 46 -2.87 12.45 2.17
CA TYR A 46 -1.73 11.55 2.13
C TYR A 46 -0.80 11.87 0.97
N ILE A 47 0.50 11.87 1.26
CA ILE A 47 1.54 11.78 0.23
C ILE A 47 1.84 10.30 0.01
N ARG A 48 1.86 9.89 -1.26
CA ARG A 48 2.14 8.52 -1.69
C ARG A 48 3.16 8.52 -2.81
N GLU A 49 4.12 7.61 -2.74
CA GLU A 49 5.16 7.38 -3.75
C GLU A 49 5.39 5.88 -3.88
N ALA A 50 5.74 5.41 -5.07
CA ALA A 50 5.96 3.99 -5.29
C ALA A 50 6.96 3.72 -6.42
N VAL A 51 7.69 2.61 -6.28
CA VAL A 51 8.47 1.97 -7.34
C VAL A 51 7.87 0.57 -7.49
N LEU A 52 7.13 0.30 -8.57
CA LEU A 52 6.35 -0.93 -8.68
C LEU A 52 7.11 -2.03 -9.42
N THR A 53 6.68 -3.28 -9.22
CA THR A 53 7.18 -4.44 -9.98
C THR A 53 6.99 -4.27 -11.49
N SER A 54 5.93 -3.56 -11.91
CA SER A 54 5.67 -3.23 -13.32
C SER A 54 6.72 -2.31 -13.94
N THR A 55 7.39 -1.47 -13.15
CA THR A 55 8.39 -0.51 -13.64
C THR A 55 9.83 -0.99 -13.46
N THR A 56 10.04 -2.01 -12.63
CA THR A 56 11.37 -2.54 -12.28
C THR A 56 11.73 -3.84 -13.01
N GLY A 57 10.75 -4.52 -13.63
CA GLY A 57 10.96 -5.84 -14.23
C GLY A 57 11.08 -7.00 -13.23
N VAL A 58 11.01 -6.71 -11.93
CA VAL A 58 11.08 -7.68 -10.84
C VAL A 58 9.73 -8.39 -10.67
N LYS A 59 9.76 -9.71 -10.53
CA LYS A 59 8.58 -10.51 -10.22
C LYS A 59 8.64 -11.03 -8.79
N LEU A 60 7.70 -10.58 -7.96
CA LEU A 60 7.58 -11.06 -6.59
C LEU A 60 6.62 -12.26 -6.54
N SER A 61 6.95 -13.28 -5.76
CA SER A 61 6.09 -14.46 -5.53
C SER A 61 4.81 -14.11 -4.77
N ASN A 62 4.85 -13.08 -3.93
CA ASN A 62 3.71 -12.51 -3.23
C ASN A 62 3.74 -10.98 -3.32
N ASP A 63 3.45 -10.43 -4.50
CA ASP A 63 3.40 -8.98 -4.71
C ASP A 63 2.21 -8.36 -3.95
N GLN A 64 2.52 -7.59 -2.90
CA GLN A 64 1.52 -6.88 -2.09
C GLN A 64 1.44 -5.39 -2.42
N LEU A 65 2.41 -4.83 -3.16
CA LEU A 65 2.53 -3.39 -3.38
C LEU A 65 1.33 -2.83 -4.15
N LYS A 66 0.85 -3.58 -5.15
CA LYS A 66 -0.36 -3.23 -5.91
C LYS A 66 -1.60 -3.14 -5.01
N LYS A 67 -1.71 -3.98 -3.99
CA LYS A 67 -2.84 -3.94 -3.04
C LYS A 67 -2.79 -2.69 -2.18
N HIS A 68 -1.62 -2.32 -1.67
CA HIS A 68 -1.46 -1.09 -0.89
C HIS A 68 -1.79 0.16 -1.73
N LEU A 69 -1.36 0.18 -3.00
CA LEU A 69 -1.72 1.26 -3.93
C LEU A 69 -3.24 1.35 -4.13
N LEU A 70 -3.91 0.22 -4.34
CA LEU A 70 -5.37 0.16 -4.49
C LEU A 70 -6.10 0.67 -3.24
N VAL A 71 -5.68 0.25 -2.04
CA VAL A 71 -6.23 0.79 -0.78
C VAL A 71 -6.06 2.31 -0.71
N GLY A 72 -4.89 2.83 -1.10
CA GLY A 72 -4.65 4.27 -1.12
C GLY A 72 -5.48 5.05 -2.15
N LEU A 73 -6.13 4.37 -3.11
CA LEU A 73 -7.00 4.94 -4.13
C LEU A 73 -8.49 4.66 -3.85
N ASP A 74 -8.84 4.32 -2.60
CA ASP A 74 -10.19 3.98 -2.15
C ASP A 74 -10.83 2.77 -2.87
N PHE A 75 -10.01 1.86 -3.40
CA PHE A 75 -10.53 0.57 -3.87
C PHE A 75 -10.72 -0.39 -2.70
N ASP A 76 -11.88 -1.04 -2.66
CA ASP A 76 -12.14 -2.16 -1.75
C ASP A 76 -11.25 -3.36 -2.08
N VAL A 77 -10.32 -3.68 -1.19
CA VAL A 77 -9.51 -4.90 -1.33
C VAL A 77 -10.28 -6.07 -0.74
N ILE A 78 -10.86 -6.89 -1.63
CA ILE A 78 -11.56 -8.11 -1.24
C ILE A 78 -10.51 -9.15 -0.76
N PRO A 79 -10.60 -9.64 0.50
CA PRO A 79 -9.76 -10.72 0.98
C PRO A 79 -9.89 -11.95 0.07
N LYS A 80 -8.80 -12.72 -0.11
CA LYS A 80 -8.90 -13.99 -0.82
C LYS A 80 -9.92 -14.87 -0.09
N LYS A 81 -10.95 -15.35 -0.80
CA LYS A 81 -11.85 -16.38 -0.28
C LYS A 81 -10.99 -17.57 0.14
N SER A 82 -10.96 -17.89 1.44
CA SER A 82 -10.57 -19.23 1.86
C SER A 82 -11.64 -20.17 1.32
N ASN A 83 -11.23 -21.24 0.63
CA ASN A 83 -12.16 -22.31 0.30
C ASN A 83 -12.64 -22.88 1.63
N LEU A 84 -13.87 -22.53 2.03
CA LEU A 84 -14.58 -23.23 3.09
C LEU A 84 -14.93 -24.60 2.52
N GLU A 85 -14.12 -25.62 2.84
CA GLU A 85 -14.50 -27.01 2.63
C GLU A 85 -15.58 -27.33 3.66
N ILE A 86 -16.85 -27.28 3.23
CA ILE A 86 -17.96 -27.78 4.02
C ILE A 86 -17.91 -29.31 3.91
N MET A 87 -17.44 -29.98 4.96
CA MET A 87 -17.66 -31.42 5.12
C MET A 87 -19.16 -31.64 5.29
N MET A 88 -19.84 -32.08 4.23
CA MET A 88 -21.18 -32.65 4.35
C MET A 88 -21.05 -33.97 5.10
N ILE A 89 -21.42 -33.99 6.38
CA ILE A 89 -21.62 -35.23 7.12
C ILE A 89 -22.93 -35.83 6.61
N ASP A 90 -22.84 -37.01 6.00
CA ASP A 90 -24.00 -37.74 5.51
C ASP A 90 -24.87 -38.15 6.70
N PRO A 91 -26.13 -37.67 6.81
CA PRO A 91 -26.98 -37.93 7.96
C PRO A 91 -27.32 -39.42 8.18
N ASP A 92 -27.05 -40.28 7.19
CA ASP A 92 -27.33 -41.73 7.26
C ASP A 92 -26.14 -42.57 7.76
N SER A 93 -25.11 -41.93 8.35
CA SER A 93 -23.88 -42.61 8.81
C SER A 93 -23.81 -42.94 10.32
N ILE A 94 -24.94 -42.97 11.03
CA ILE A 94 -25.04 -43.43 12.44
C ILE A 94 -26.04 -44.58 12.57
#